data_AF-A0A667XYH1-F1
#
_entry.id   AF-A0A667XYH1-F1
#
_cell.length_a   1.000
_cell.length_b   1.000
_cell.length_c   1.000
_cell.angle_alpha   90.00
_cell.angle_beta   90.00
_cell.angle_gamma   90.00
#
_symmetry.space_group_name_H-M   'P 1'
#
loop_
_entity.id
_entity.type
_entity.pdbx_description
1 polymer ?
#
loop_
_entity_poly.entity_id
_entity_poly.type
_entity_poly.pdbx_seq_one_letter_code
_entity_poly.pdbx_strand_id
1 'polypeptide(L)'
;MIILVKLMKDDKDQHHPPAESQKRGQWANKREFILAVVGEIVGLGNVWRFPYLCFKNGGGVFLVPYVLFLFTCGIPIFFLEVSLGQVTNQGGITCWRKICPLFQGIGYGGLVIMLYTVMYYIVILAWAFLYLFFSFNAELPWSNCNNTWNTGTHICYVNIMF
;
A
#
# COMPACT_ATOMS: atom_id res chain seq x y z
N MET A 1 1.59 11.63 3.50
CA MET A 1 2.77 12.40 3.93
C MET A 1 3.40 13.22 2.80
N ILE A 2 3.65 12.64 1.61
CA ILE A 2 4.22 13.35 0.44
C ILE A 2 3.37 14.53 -0.05
N ILE A 3 2.04 14.46 0.07
CA ILE A 3 1.12 15.57 -0.27
C ILE A 3 1.18 16.70 0.76
N LEU A 4 1.40 16.38 2.04
CA LEU A 4 1.43 17.37 3.14
C LEU A 4 2.74 18.19 3.13
N VAL A 5 3.87 17.52 2.85
CA VAL A 5 5.19 18.18 2.73
C VAL A 5 5.23 19.15 1.55
N LYS A 6 4.47 18.88 0.48
CA LYS A 6 4.39 19.76 -0.70
C LYS A 6 3.55 21.02 -0.43
N LEU A 7 2.56 20.93 0.46
CA LEU A 7 1.72 22.07 0.86
C LEU A 7 2.43 23.03 1.83
N MET A 8 3.41 22.56 2.61
CA MET A 8 4.12 23.42 3.56
C MET A 8 5.29 24.20 2.93
N LYS A 9 5.58 23.99 1.64
CA LYS A 9 6.72 24.60 0.95
C LYS A 9 6.35 25.78 0.04
N ASP A 10 5.06 26.11 -0.09
CA ASP A 10 4.55 27.07 -1.09
C ASP A 10 4.39 28.53 -0.59
N ASP A 11 4.73 28.85 0.67
CA ASP A 11 4.40 30.17 1.25
C ASP A 11 5.53 31.22 1.22
N LYS A 12 6.73 30.91 0.70
CA LYS A 12 7.80 31.92 0.60
C LYS A 12 8.51 31.90 -0.76
N ASP A 13 8.42 33.08 -1.41
CA ASP A 13 9.26 33.62 -2.49
C ASP A 13 8.70 33.65 -3.94
N GLN A 14 8.06 34.79 -4.22
CA GLN A 14 8.29 35.75 -5.32
C GLN A 14 8.01 35.44 -6.81
N HIS A 15 7.31 36.44 -7.40
CA HIS A 15 7.29 36.89 -8.80
C HIS A 15 6.85 35.85 -9.85
N HIS A 16 5.67 36.05 -10.46
CA HIS A 16 5.08 35.15 -11.44
C HIS A 16 5.48 35.56 -12.89
N PRO A 17 6.54 34.99 -13.49
CA PRO A 17 6.65 34.93 -14.95
C PRO A 17 5.51 34.04 -15.50
N PRO A 18 5.10 34.23 -16.77
CA PRO A 18 3.94 33.53 -17.34
C PRO A 18 4.10 32.02 -17.14
N ALA A 19 3.06 31.41 -16.56
CA ALA A 19 3.01 30.01 -16.16
C ALA A 19 3.61 29.09 -17.24
N GLU A 20 4.90 28.79 -17.10
CA GLU A 20 5.53 27.69 -17.81
C GLU A 20 4.75 26.46 -17.35
N SER A 21 4.00 25.83 -18.26
CA SER A 21 3.15 24.67 -17.95
C SER A 21 3.97 23.72 -17.07
N GLN A 22 3.57 23.55 -15.81
CA GLN A 22 4.34 22.79 -14.83
C GLN A 22 4.51 21.36 -15.36
N LYS A 23 5.62 21.09 -16.05
CA LYS A 23 5.85 19.83 -16.74
C LYS A 23 5.90 18.75 -15.66
N ARG A 24 5.12 17.68 -15.85
CA ARG A 24 5.04 16.59 -14.87
C ARG A 24 6.45 16.05 -14.63
N GLY A 25 6.81 15.92 -13.35
CA GLY A 25 8.09 15.35 -12.94
C GLY A 25 8.28 13.96 -13.56
N GLN A 26 9.43 13.75 -14.18
CA GLN A 26 9.83 12.47 -14.75
C GLN A 26 10.66 11.70 -13.72
N TRP A 27 10.66 10.37 -13.82
CA TRP A 27 11.57 9.54 -13.05
C TRP A 27 13.00 9.78 -13.53
N ALA A 28 13.95 9.91 -12.61
CA ALA A 28 15.35 10.11 -12.98
C ALA A 28 15.94 8.82 -13.58
N ASN A 29 15.52 7.66 -13.08
CA ASN A 29 16.00 6.36 -13.54
C ASN A 29 14.87 5.32 -13.68
N LYS A 30 15.01 4.41 -14.65
CA LYS A 30 14.11 3.25 -14.81
C LYS A 30 14.08 2.33 -13.57
N ARG A 31 15.20 2.27 -12.83
CA ARG A 31 15.32 1.48 -11.60
C ARG A 31 14.44 2.03 -10.47
N GLU A 32 14.37 3.35 -10.32
CA GLU A 32 13.49 3.99 -9.33
C GLU A 32 12.02 3.67 -9.60
N PHE A 33 11.62 3.68 -10.88
CA PHE A 33 10.28 3.29 -11.28
C PHE A 33 9.97 1.82 -10.93
N ILE A 34 10.87 0.89 -11.27
CA ILE A 34 10.68 -0.53 -10.95
C ILE A 34 10.62 -0.75 -9.44
N LEU A 35 11.50 -0.10 -8.68
CA LEU A 35 11.51 -0.20 -7.22
C LEU A 35 10.22 0.34 -6.60
N ALA A 36 9.69 1.45 -7.10
CA ALA A 36 8.41 2.00 -6.64
C ALA A 36 7.25 1.02 -6.93
N VAL A 37 7.22 0.43 -8.12
CA VAL A 37 6.20 -0.56 -8.52
C VAL A 37 6.29 -1.83 -7.67
N VAL A 38 7.50 -2.37 -7.45
CA VAL A 38 7.69 -3.57 -6.61
C VAL A 38 7.29 -3.28 -5.15
N GLY A 39 7.61 -2.09 -4.64
CA GLY A 39 7.21 -1.65 -3.31
C GLY A 39 5.69 -1.57 -3.13
N GLU A 40 4.95 -1.19 -4.18
CA GLU A 40 3.48 -1.17 -4.16
C GLU A 40 2.89 -2.59 -4.21
N ILE A 41 3.48 -3.50 -5.00
CA ILE A 41 2.99 -4.88 -5.16
C ILE A 41 3.28 -5.74 -3.92
N VAL A 42 4.43 -5.55 -3.29
CA VAL A 42 4.86 -6.33 -2.12
C VAL A 42 4.33 -5.68 -0.84
N GLY A 43 3.07 -6.00 -0.49
CA GLY A 43 2.43 -5.52 0.74
C GLY A 43 2.44 -6.50 1.91
N LEU A 44 2.13 -6.01 3.12
CA LEU A 44 1.95 -6.81 4.34
C LEU A 44 0.93 -7.95 4.15
N GLY A 45 -0.08 -7.75 3.32
CA GLY A 45 -1.05 -8.78 2.97
C GLY A 45 -0.43 -10.04 2.34
N ASN A 46 0.65 -9.90 1.58
CA ASN A 46 1.34 -11.07 1.00
C ASN A 46 2.09 -11.88 2.07
N VAL A 47 2.46 -11.27 3.20
CA VAL A 47 3.26 -11.92 4.25
C VAL A 47 2.41 -12.86 5.10
N TRP A 48 1.18 -12.49 5.45
CA TRP A 48 0.33 -13.34 6.30
C TRP A 48 -0.86 -13.95 5.58
N ARG A 49 -1.49 -13.24 4.63
CA ARG A 49 -2.78 -13.66 4.06
C ARG A 49 -2.56 -14.74 3.01
N PHE A 50 -1.51 -14.60 2.22
CA PHE A 50 -1.16 -15.59 1.21
C PHE A 50 -0.81 -16.95 1.85
N PRO A 51 0.10 -17.04 2.84
CA PRO A 51 0.35 -18.32 3.53
C PRO A 51 -0.91 -18.89 4.19
N TYR A 52 -1.68 -18.05 4.91
CA TYR A 52 -2.91 -18.49 5.56
C TYR A 52 -3.90 -19.12 4.58
N LEU A 53 -4.10 -18.48 3.43
CA LEU A 53 -5.04 -18.95 2.41
C LEU A 53 -4.53 -20.19 1.68
N CYS A 54 -3.22 -20.29 1.44
CA CYS A 54 -2.59 -21.50 0.92
C CYS A 54 -2.84 -22.68 1.86
N PHE A 55 -2.53 -22.53 3.16
CA PHE A 55 -2.72 -23.60 4.14
C PHE A 55 -4.18 -24.06 4.24
N LYS A 56 -5.14 -23.12 4.25
CA LYS A 56 -6.56 -23.45 4.35
C LYS A 56 -7.11 -24.16 3.10
N ASN A 57 -6.58 -23.85 1.92
CA ASN A 57 -7.11 -24.33 0.64
C ASN A 57 -6.30 -25.49 0.03
N GLY A 58 -5.75 -26.37 0.88
CA GLY A 58 -5.03 -27.57 0.43
C GLY A 58 -3.54 -27.33 0.13
N GLY A 59 -2.93 -26.30 0.74
CA GLY A 59 -1.50 -26.02 0.67
C GLY A 59 -1.04 -25.70 -0.75
N GLY A 60 -0.15 -26.53 -1.29
CA GLY A 60 0.43 -26.36 -2.61
C GLY A 60 -0.56 -26.46 -3.78
N VAL A 61 -1.73 -27.11 -3.58
CA VAL A 61 -2.74 -27.21 -4.64
C VAL A 61 -3.36 -25.85 -4.97
N PHE A 62 -3.44 -24.95 -4.00
CA PHE A 62 -3.93 -23.58 -4.18
C PHE A 62 -3.06 -22.75 -5.16
N LEU A 63 -1.79 -23.14 -5.35
CA LEU A 63 -0.88 -22.44 -6.27
C LEU A 63 -1.30 -22.59 -7.73
N VAL A 64 -1.90 -23.72 -8.11
CA VAL A 64 -2.31 -23.99 -9.51
C VAL A 64 -3.34 -22.96 -10.01
N PRO A 65 -4.52 -22.79 -9.37
CA PRO A 65 -5.46 -21.75 -9.78
C PRO A 65 -4.88 -20.35 -9.58
N TYR A 66 -4.08 -20.12 -8.53
CA TYR A 66 -3.47 -18.80 -8.28
C TYR A 66 -2.58 -18.36 -9.44
N VAL A 67 -1.70 -19.23 -9.93
CA VAL A 67 -0.81 -18.93 -11.06
C VAL A 67 -1.61 -18.76 -12.35
N LEU A 68 -2.64 -19.57 -12.59
CA LEU A 68 -3.52 -19.42 -13.75
C LEU A 68 -4.19 -18.04 -13.77
N PHE A 69 -4.83 -17.62 -12.68
CA PHE A 69 -5.45 -16.28 -12.59
C PHE A 69 -4.43 -15.14 -12.66
N LEU A 70 -3.21 -15.36 -12.16
CA LEU A 70 -2.13 -14.38 -12.26
C LEU A 70 -1.76 -14.14 -13.73
N PHE A 71 -1.59 -15.19 -14.54
CA PHE A 71 -1.27 -15.04 -15.96
C PHE A 71 -2.46 -14.57 -16.81
N THR A 72 -3.67 -15.05 -16.54
CA THR A 72 -4.85 -14.73 -17.36
C THR A 72 -5.50 -13.39 -17.02
N CYS A 73 -5.45 -12.96 -15.76
CA CYS A 73 -6.09 -11.72 -15.31
C CYS A 73 -5.10 -10.74 -14.69
N GLY A 74 -4.22 -11.20 -13.80
CA GLY A 74 -3.30 -10.33 -13.06
C GLY A 74 -2.36 -9.54 -13.97
N ILE A 75 -1.59 -10.23 -14.81
CA ILE A 75 -0.62 -9.60 -15.72
C ILE A 75 -1.31 -8.70 -16.76
N PRO A 76 -2.40 -9.11 -17.45
CA PRO A 76 -3.08 -8.25 -18.40
C PRO A 76 -3.64 -6.96 -17.77
N ILE A 77 -4.24 -7.05 -16.57
CA ILE A 77 -4.77 -5.88 -15.87
C ILE A 77 -3.63 -4.94 -15.44
N PHE A 78 -2.55 -5.48 -14.89
CA PHE A 78 -1.38 -4.70 -14.51
C PHE A 78 -0.75 -3.98 -15.70
N PHE A 79 -0.59 -4.69 -16.83
CA PHE A 79 -0.06 -4.10 -18.05
C PHE A 79 -0.96 -3.01 -18.62
N LEU A 80 -2.28 -3.21 -18.58
CA LEU A 80 -3.27 -2.21 -18.99
C LEU A 80 -3.15 -0.95 -18.14
N GLU A 81 -3.08 -1.09 -16.81
CA GLU A 81 -2.99 0.06 -15.90
C GLU A 81 -1.70 0.87 -16.10
N VAL A 82 -0.55 0.19 -16.21
CA VAL A 82 0.73 0.85 -16.48
C VAL A 82 0.73 1.55 -17.83
N SER A 83 0.21 0.89 -18.88
CA SER A 83 0.14 1.46 -20.23
C SER A 83 -0.78 2.68 -20.27
N LEU A 84 -1.95 2.63 -19.62
CA LEU A 84 -2.85 3.78 -19.51
C LEU A 84 -2.22 4.95 -18.76
N GLY A 85 -1.48 4.68 -17.69
CA GLY A 85 -0.73 5.69 -16.93
C GLY A 85 0.36 6.37 -17.77
N GLN A 86 1.05 5.60 -18.62
CA GLN A 86 2.10 6.10 -19.52
C GLN A 86 1.54 6.88 -20.71
N VAL A 87 0.44 6.43 -21.31
CA VAL A 87 -0.19 7.09 -22.47
C VAL A 87 -0.85 8.42 -22.06
N THR A 88 -1.63 8.41 -20.98
CA THR A 88 -2.39 9.62 -20.60
C THR A 88 -1.54 10.66 -19.87
N ASN A 89 -0.40 10.23 -19.29
CA ASN A 89 0.48 11.04 -18.45
C ASN A 89 -0.30 11.85 -17.40
N GLN A 90 -1.39 11.28 -16.88
CA GLN A 90 -2.28 11.93 -15.91
C GLN A 90 -2.56 11.01 -14.70
N GLY A 91 -3.19 11.55 -13.66
CA GLY A 91 -3.57 10.76 -12.47
C GLY A 91 -4.77 9.86 -12.74
N GLY A 92 -5.03 8.88 -11.88
CA GLY A 92 -6.08 7.87 -12.10
C GLY A 92 -7.46 8.43 -12.46
N ILE A 93 -7.93 9.48 -11.77
CA ILE A 93 -9.23 10.10 -12.04
C ILE A 93 -9.24 10.83 -13.40
N THR A 94 -8.17 11.56 -13.70
CA THR A 94 -8.08 12.37 -14.92
C THR A 94 -7.81 11.52 -16.17
N CYS A 95 -7.14 10.37 -15.99
CA CYS A 95 -6.92 9.35 -17.02
C CYS A 95 -8.25 8.82 -17.56
N TRP A 96 -9.17 8.40 -16.69
CA TRP A 96 -10.50 7.91 -17.10
C TRP A 96 -11.31 8.99 -17.82
N ARG A 97 -11.24 10.25 -17.35
CA ARG A 97 -11.92 11.38 -18.01
C ARG A 97 -11.44 11.62 -19.46
N LYS A 98 -10.16 11.38 -19.75
CA LYS A 98 -9.60 11.53 -21.11
C LYS A 98 -9.98 10.41 -22.07
N ILE A 99 -10.15 9.19 -21.56
CA ILE A 99 -10.48 8.02 -22.38
C ILE A 99 -11.99 8.01 -22.66
N CYS A 100 -12.80 7.99 -21.60
CA CYS A 100 -14.26 8.07 -21.69
C CYS A 100 -14.82 8.70 -20.40
N PRO A 101 -15.51 9.85 -20.48
CA PRO A 101 -16.06 10.52 -19.30
C PRO A 101 -17.10 9.67 -18.55
N LEU A 102 -17.74 8.69 -19.21
CA LEU A 102 -18.66 7.74 -18.57
C LEU A 102 -17.97 6.84 -17.51
N PHE A 103 -16.69 6.50 -17.72
CA PHE A 103 -15.91 5.67 -16.78
C PHE A 103 -15.24 6.49 -15.66
N GLN A 104 -15.56 7.78 -15.53
CA GLN A 104 -15.02 8.62 -14.47
C GLN A 104 -15.35 8.09 -13.05
N GLY A 105 -16.46 7.35 -12.90
CA GLY A 105 -16.81 6.66 -11.66
C GLY A 105 -15.77 5.65 -11.18
N ILE A 106 -15.05 4.98 -12.09
CA ILE A 106 -13.98 4.02 -11.74
C ILE A 106 -12.83 4.73 -11.02
N GLY A 107 -12.47 5.93 -11.48
CA GLY A 107 -11.43 6.75 -10.85
C GLY A 107 -11.78 7.17 -9.43
N TYR A 108 -13.03 7.61 -9.19
CA TYR A 108 -13.49 7.97 -7.85
C TYR A 108 -13.64 6.75 -6.94
N GLY A 109 -14.13 5.62 -7.46
CA GLY A 109 -14.19 4.36 -6.72
C GLY A 109 -12.81 3.92 -6.25
N GLY A 110 -11.80 3.99 -7.13
CA GLY A 110 -10.41 3.72 -6.77
C GLY A 110 -9.89 4.66 -5.67
N LEU A 111 -10.21 5.95 -5.72
CA LEU A 111 -9.83 6.90 -4.66
C LEU A 111 -10.42 6.50 -3.31
N VAL A 112 -11.70 6.15 -3.26
CA VAL A 112 -12.38 5.74 -2.02
C VAL A 112 -11.75 4.46 -1.46
N ILE A 113 -11.51 3.46 -2.32
CA ILE A 113 -10.84 2.21 -1.92
C ILE A 113 -9.44 2.50 -1.36
N MET A 114 -8.68 3.40 -2.00
CA MET A 114 -7.35 3.80 -1.53
C MET A 114 -7.41 4.49 -0.17
N LEU A 115 -8.39 5.37 0.06
CA LEU A 115 -8.56 6.02 1.36
C LEU A 115 -8.85 5.00 2.47
N TYR A 116 -9.78 4.07 2.25
CA TYR A 116 -10.04 2.98 3.20
C TYR A 116 -8.79 2.14 3.44
N THR A 117 -8.06 1.83 2.39
CA THR A 117 -6.82 1.04 2.45
C THR A 117 -5.76 1.70 3.32
N VAL A 118 -5.49 2.98 3.07
CA VAL A 118 -4.50 3.74 3.84
C VAL A 118 -4.89 3.86 5.32
N MET A 119 -6.18 4.08 5.63
CA MET A 119 -6.63 4.23 7.01
C MET A 119 -6.31 3.00 7.88
N TYR A 120 -6.66 1.78 7.43
CA TYR A 120 -6.38 0.59 8.24
C TYR A 120 -4.89 0.21 8.23
N TYR A 121 -4.19 0.41 7.11
CA TYR A 121 -2.76 0.08 7.03
C TYR A 121 -1.90 0.97 7.94
N ILE A 122 -2.25 2.24 8.12
CA ILE A 122 -1.53 3.14 9.05
C ILE A 122 -1.62 2.61 10.49
N VAL A 123 -2.77 2.10 10.91
CA VAL A 123 -2.94 1.52 12.26
C VAL A 123 -2.04 0.30 12.44
N ILE A 124 -2.02 -0.61 11.46
CA ILE A 124 -1.16 -1.80 11.49
C ILE A 124 0.33 -1.41 11.52
N LEU A 125 0.73 -0.43 10.72
CA LEU A 125 2.10 0.08 10.72
C LEU A 125 2.46 0.69 12.08
N ALA A 126 1.56 1.46 12.70
CA ALA A 126 1.78 2.02 14.03
C ALA A 126 2.01 0.92 15.08
N TRP A 127 1.25 -0.18 15.00
CA TRP A 127 1.46 -1.34 15.87
C TRP A 127 2.82 -1.98 15.59
N ALA A 128 3.16 -2.25 14.33
CA ALA A 128 4.46 -2.81 13.97
C ALA A 128 5.65 -1.95 14.46
N PHE A 129 5.55 -0.62 14.36
CA PHE A 129 6.54 0.30 14.92
C PHE A 129 6.63 0.20 16.44
N LEU A 130 5.50 0.11 17.14
CA LEU A 130 5.47 -0.07 18.60
C LEU A 130 6.19 -1.37 19.01
N TYR A 131 5.88 -2.49 18.35
CA TYR A 131 6.55 -3.78 18.59
C TYR A 131 8.05 -3.73 18.25
N LEU A 132 8.44 -3.00 17.20
CA LEU A 132 9.84 -2.78 16.84
C LEU A 132 10.58 -2.06 17.97
N PHE A 133 10.01 -0.97 18.51
CA PHE A 133 10.65 -0.25 19.62
C PHE A 133 10.74 -1.10 20.89
N PHE A 134 9.71 -1.88 21.21
CA PHE A 134 9.75 -2.78 22.35
C PHE A 134 10.77 -3.92 22.18
N SER A 135 11.11 -4.31 20.95
CA SER A 135 12.09 -5.36 20.66
C SER A 135 13.54 -4.95 20.97
N PHE A 136 13.83 -3.66 21.20
CA PHE A 136 15.16 -3.21 21.64
C PHE A 136 15.40 -3.38 23.15
N ASN A 137 14.40 -3.82 23.92
CA ASN A 137 14.57 -4.12 25.34
C ASN A 137 15.22 -5.50 25.53
N ALA A 138 16.05 -5.63 26.56
CA ALA A 138 16.76 -6.88 26.87
C ALA A 138 15.81 -8.05 27.20
N GLU A 139 14.70 -7.75 27.87
CA GLU A 139 13.59 -8.68 28.04
C GLU A 139 12.39 -8.20 27.22
N LEU A 140 11.86 -9.10 26.39
CA LEU A 140 10.72 -8.79 25.55
C LEU A 140 9.45 -8.79 26.40
N PRO A 141 8.58 -7.77 26.31
CA PRO A 141 7.42 -7.64 27.17
C PRO A 141 6.39 -8.76 26.97
N TRP A 142 6.40 -9.46 25.84
CA TRP A 142 5.57 -10.65 25.58
C TRP A 142 6.25 -11.98 25.92
N SER A 143 7.46 -11.97 26.48
CA SER A 143 8.18 -13.19 26.89
C SER A 143 7.69 -13.76 28.22
N ASN A 144 7.21 -12.89 29.11
CA ASN A 144 6.87 -13.25 30.49
C ASN A 144 5.42 -12.88 30.82
N CYS A 145 4.79 -13.64 31.72
CA CYS A 145 3.42 -13.38 32.14
C CYS A 145 3.28 -12.38 33.29
N ASN A 146 4.38 -11.76 33.72
CA ASN A 146 4.41 -10.83 34.84
C ASN A 146 4.17 -9.37 34.41
N ASN A 147 3.12 -9.13 33.64
CA ASN A 147 2.74 -7.78 33.21
C ASN A 147 1.36 -7.39 33.74
N THR A 148 1.14 -6.10 33.93
CA THR A 148 -0.11 -5.53 34.46
C THR A 148 -1.33 -5.74 33.56
N TRP A 149 -1.11 -6.05 32.28
CA TRP A 149 -2.17 -6.30 31.29
C TRP A 149 -2.50 -7.80 31.12
N ASN A 150 -1.79 -8.70 31.80
CA ASN A 150 -2.06 -10.13 31.69
C ASN A 150 -3.22 -10.55 32.61
N THR A 151 -4.13 -11.36 32.08
CA THR A 151 -5.22 -11.95 32.87
C THR A 151 -4.66 -13.11 33.70
N GLY A 152 -5.13 -13.30 34.95
CA GLY A 152 -4.58 -14.25 35.93
C GLY A 152 -4.72 -15.75 35.61
N THR A 153 -4.90 -16.12 34.35
CA THR A 153 -4.86 -17.49 33.87
C THR A 153 -3.41 -17.88 33.57
N HIS A 154 -3.03 -19.14 33.85
CA HIS A 154 -1.68 -19.69 33.65
C HIS A 154 -1.20 -19.73 32.17
N ILE A 155 -1.90 -19.06 31.26
CA ILE A 155 -1.60 -18.98 29.84
C ILE A 155 -1.44 -17.49 29.51
N CYS A 156 -0.23 -17.09 29.11
CA CYS A 156 0.03 -15.77 28.52
C CYS A 156 -0.75 -15.63 27.22
N TYR A 157 -2.00 -15.21 27.29
CA TYR A 157 -2.64 -14.60 26.14
C TYR A 157 -2.18 -13.16 26.10
N VAL A 158 -1.24 -12.85 25.21
CA VAL A 158 -1.19 -11.48 24.70
C VAL A 158 -2.52 -11.30 23.99
N ASN A 159 -3.44 -10.54 24.60
CA ASN A 159 -4.73 -10.19 24.02
C ASN A 159 -4.49 -9.18 22.89
N ILE A 160 -3.71 -9.59 21.88
CA ILE A 160 -3.69 -8.95 20.58
C ILE A 160 -5.05 -9.32 19.99
N MET A 161 -6.00 -8.40 20.13
CA MET A 161 -7.19 -8.37 19.29
C MET A 161 -6.75 -8.56 17.84
N PHE A 162 -7.01 -9.76 17.31
CA PHE A 162 -7.22 -9.99 15.88
C PHE A 162 -8.72 -10.02 15.61
#